data_AF-A0A955RG24-F1
#
_entry.id   AF-A0A955RG24-F1
#
_cell.length_a   1.000
_cell.length_b   1.000
_cell.length_c   1.000
_cell.angle_alpha   90.00
_cell.angle_beta   90.00
_cell.angle_gamma   90.00
#
_symmetry.space_group_name_H-M   'P 1'
#
loop_
_entity.id
_entity.type
_entity.pdbx_description
1 polymer ?
#
loop_
_entity_poly.entity_id
_entity_poly.type
_entity_poly.pdbx_seq_one_letter_code
_entity_poly.pdbx_strand_id
1 'polypeptide(L)' 'DECIDCGACEPACPVQAIYSADDVPAGQTSWVQVNADKTNEGGLDHITETQSPLPTAEAKKAKLGL' A
#
# COMPACT_ATOMS: atom_id res chain seq x y z
N ASP A 1 -8.41 -11.57 0.75
CA ASP A 1 -9.74 -11.69 1.40
C ASP A 1 -9.75 -11.41 2.91
N GLU A 2 -8.65 -10.89 3.48
CA GLU A 2 -8.55 -10.66 4.94
C GLU A 2 -8.88 -9.22 5.39
N CYS A 3 -8.78 -8.24 4.49
CA CYS A 3 -9.13 -6.85 4.79
C CYS A 3 -10.63 -6.73 5.13
N ILE A 4 -10.95 -5.98 6.19
CA ILE A 4 -12.32 -5.74 6.66
C ILE A 4 -12.80 -4.30 6.44
N ASP A 5 -12.08 -3.54 5.61
CA ASP A 5 -12.42 -2.18 5.20
C ASP A 5 -12.64 -1.19 6.37
N CYS A 6 -11.81 -1.31 7.43
CA CYS A 6 -11.92 -0.42 8.60
C CYS A 6 -11.34 0.99 8.39
N GLY A 7 -10.60 1.23 7.30
CA GLY A 7 -10.02 2.53 6.94
C GLY A 7 -8.85 3.02 7.81
N ALA A 8 -8.44 2.30 8.85
CA ALA A 8 -7.43 2.78 9.80
C ALA A 8 -6.03 2.98 9.19
N CYS A 9 -5.68 2.22 8.15
CA CYS A 9 -4.36 2.25 7.51
C CYS A 9 -4.18 3.44 6.55
N GLU A 10 -5.27 3.95 5.96
CA GLU A 10 -5.23 5.04 4.98
C GLU A 10 -4.57 6.32 5.52
N PRO A 11 -5.04 6.92 6.65
CA PRO A 11 -4.41 8.12 7.19
C PRO A 11 -3.03 7.86 7.82
N ALA A 12 -2.69 6.61 8.11
CA ALA A 12 -1.41 6.24 8.69
C ALA A 12 -0.27 6.20 7.64
N CYS A 13 -0.59 6.12 6.35
CA CYS A 13 0.41 6.05 5.29
C CYS A 13 1.08 7.42 5.06
N PRO A 14 2.39 7.58 5.32
CA PRO A 14 3.07 8.87 5.21
C PRO A 14 3.23 9.38 3.77
N VAL A 15 2.85 8.58 2.78
CA VAL A 15 2.92 8.90 1.34
C VAL A 15 1.55 8.79 0.66
N GLN A 16 0.47 8.63 1.44
CA GLN A 16 -0.91 8.58 0.95
C GLN A 16 -1.13 7.58 -0.20
N ALA A 17 -0.49 6.40 -0.11
CA ALA A 17 -0.50 5.38 -1.15
C ALA A 17 -1.53 4.26 -0.93
N ILE A 18 -2.31 4.33 0.14
CA ILE A 18 -3.36 3.37 0.47
C ILE A 18 -4.69 4.00 0.11
N TYR A 19 -5.51 3.26 -0.64
CA TYR A 19 -6.85 3.65 -1.08
C TYR A 19 -7.84 2.53 -0.76
N SER A 20 -9.10 2.89 -0.52
CA SER A 20 -10.20 1.92 -0.66
C SER A 20 -10.22 1.38 -2.09
N ALA A 21 -10.62 0.12 -2.27
CA ALA A 21 -10.69 -0.51 -3.59
C ALA A 21 -11.59 0.27 -4.57
N ASP A 22 -12.64 0.93 -4.05
CA ASP A 22 -13.59 1.73 -4.83
C ASP A 22 -13.05 3.14 -5.16
N ASP A 23 -12.04 3.61 -4.43
CA ASP A 23 -11.49 4.97 -4.53
C ASP A 23 -10.12 5.00 -5.24
N VAL A 24 -9.65 3.87 -5.76
CA VAL A 24 -8.39 3.81 -6.51
C VAL A 24 -8.48 4.72 -7.74
N PRO A 25 -7.52 5.66 -7.94
CA PRO A 25 -7.52 6.52 -9.11
C PRO A 25 -7.55 5.72 -10.42
N ALA A 26 -8.28 6.21 -11.43
CA ALA A 26 -8.52 5.46 -12.68
C ALA A 26 -7.24 4.95 -13.38
N GLY A 27 -6.12 5.68 -13.27
CA GLY A 27 -4.83 5.26 -13.84
C GLY A 27 -4.07 4.20 -13.01
N GLN A 28 -4.61 3.77 -11.88
CA GLN A 28 -3.96 2.91 -10.88
C GLN A 28 -4.79 1.66 -10.56
N THR A 29 -5.93 1.44 -11.22
CA THR A 29 -6.86 0.33 -10.93
C THR A 29 -6.21 -1.05 -11.05
N SER A 30 -5.14 -1.18 -11.84
CA SER A 30 -4.36 -2.43 -11.93
C SER A 30 -3.77 -2.88 -10.59
N TRP A 31 -3.55 -1.96 -9.64
CA TRP A 31 -2.98 -2.30 -8.33
C TRP A 31 -3.93 -3.12 -7.47
N VAL A 32 -5.24 -3.07 -7.72
CA VAL A 32 -6.24 -3.91 -7.01
C VAL A 32 -5.93 -5.39 -7.24
N GLN A 33 -5.75 -5.79 -8.50
CA GLN A 33 -5.43 -7.18 -8.84
C GLN A 33 -4.02 -7.57 -8.35
N VAL A 34 -3.02 -6.69 -8.54
CA VAL A 34 -1.64 -6.96 -8.08
C VAL A 34 -1.59 -7.22 -6.57
N ASN A 35 -2.36 -6.48 -5.77
CA ASN A 35 -2.43 -6.69 -4.32
C ASN A 35 -3.10 -8.02 -3.99
N ALA A 36 -4.18 -8.40 -4.68
CA ALA A 36 -4.86 -9.68 -4.48
C ALA A 36 -3.92 -10.86 -4.80
N ASP A 37 -3.24 -10.82 -5.95
CA ASP A 37 -2.33 -11.89 -6.40
C ASP A 37 -1.16 -12.05 -5.43
N LYS A 38 -0.51 -10.94 -5.06
CA LYS A 38 0.69 -10.99 -4.19
C LYS A 38 0.38 -11.45 -2.77
N THR A 39 -0.81 -11.18 -2.27
CA THR A 39 -1.22 -11.54 -0.90
C THR A 39 -1.74 -12.97 -0.83
N ASN A 40 -2.53 -13.41 -1.82
CA ASN A 40 -3.19 -14.72 -1.78
C ASN A 40 -2.34 -15.86 -2.37
N GLU A 41 -1.49 -15.59 -3.37
CA GLU A 41 -0.75 -16.64 -4.10
C GLU A 41 0.63 -16.96 -3.48
N GLY A 42 0.84 -16.61 -2.20
CA GLY A 42 2.09 -16.88 -1.49
C GLY A 42 3.27 -16.00 -1.93
N GLY A 43 2.99 -14.85 -2.53
CA GLY A 43 4.02 -13.95 -3.07
C GLY A 43 4.76 -13.11 -2.02
N LEU A 44 4.22 -12.98 -0.81
CA LEU A 44 4.76 -12.13 0.26
C LEU A 44 4.54 -12.75 1.64
N ASP A 45 5.52 -12.61 2.53
CA ASP A 45 5.40 -12.97 3.95
C ASP A 45 4.53 -11.96 4.71
N HIS A 46 3.80 -12.42 5.73
CA HIS A 46 2.96 -11.57 6.57
C HIS A 46 3.80 -10.70 7.52
N ILE A 47 3.61 -9.38 7.45
CA ILE A 47 4.29 -8.41 8.33
C ILE A 47 3.27 -7.86 9.33
N THR A 48 3.49 -8.15 10.62
CA THR A 48 2.63 -7.69 11.72
C THR A 48 3.26 -6.63 12.61
N GLU A 49 4.53 -6.29 12.36
CA GLU A 49 5.28 -5.33 13.16
C GLU A 49 5.85 -4.21 12.26
N THR A 50 5.82 -2.98 12.79
CA THR A 50 6.39 -1.81 12.10
C THR A 50 7.91 -1.95 11.99
N GLN A 51 8.44 -1.60 10.81
CA GLN A 51 9.87 -1.56 10.54
C GLN A 51 10.30 -0.14 10.15
N SER A 52 11.60 0.15 10.24
CA SER A 52 12.15 1.40 9.72
C SER A 52 11.88 1.52 8.21
N PRO A 53 11.56 2.72 7.70
CA PRO A 53 11.46 2.95 6.26
C PRO A 53 12.77 2.54 5.56
N LEU A 54 12.65 2.16 4.27
CA LEU A 54 13.83 1.84 3.46
C LEU A 54 14.83 3.01 3.46
N PRO A 55 16.14 2.77 3.38
CA PRO A 55 17.15 3.83 3.35
C PRO A 55 16.95 4.86 2.22
N THR A 56 16.26 4.46 1.14
CA THR A 56 15.96 5.30 -0.02
C THR A 56 14.58 5.99 0.05
N ALA A 57 13.83 5.83 1.15
CA ALA A 57 12.45 6.31 1.25
C ALA A 57 12.36 7.83 1.09
N GLU A 58 13.15 8.61 1.82
CA GLU A 58 13.13 10.07 1.76
C GLU A 58 13.54 10.60 0.38
N ALA A 59 14.55 9.99 -0.24
CA ALA A 59 14.94 10.32 -1.60
C ALA A 59 13.83 10.04 -2.62
N LYS A 60 13.03 8.99 -2.41
CA LYS A 60 11.90 8.66 -3.28
C LYS A 60 10.72 9.62 -3.07
N LYS A 61 10.40 9.98 -1.82
CA LYS A 61 9.38 10.99 -1.50
C LYS A 61 9.68 12.32 -2.19
N ALA A 62 10.91 12.82 -2.03
CA ALA A 62 11.34 14.05 -2.67
C ALA A 62 11.21 14.02 -4.20
N LYS A 63 11.54 12.88 -4.85
CA LYS A 63 11.39 12.73 -6.31
C LYS A 63 9.93 12.70 -6.77
N LEU A 64 9.01 12.27 -5.92
CA LEU A 64 7.58 12.21 -6.20
C LEU A 64 6.85 13.50 -5.79
N GLY A 65 7.54 14.46 -5.17
CA GLY A 65 6.95 15.72 -4.69
C GLY A 65 6.05 15.54 -3.47
N LEU A 66 6.32 14.50 -2.66
CA LEU A 66 5.64 14.20 -1.41
C LEU A 66 6.40 14.77 -0.21
#